data_AF-A0A372LDF9-F1
#
_entry.id   AF-A0A372LDF9-F1
#
_cell.length_a   1.000
_cell.length_b   1.000
_cell.length_c   1.000
_cell.angle_alpha   90.00
_cell.angle_beta   90.00
_cell.angle_gamma   90.00
#
_symmetry.space_group_name_H-M   'P 1'
#
loop_
_entity.id
_entity.type
_entity.pdbx_description
1 polymer ?
#
loop_
_entity_poly.entity_id
_entity_poly.type
_entity_poly.pdbx_seq_one_letter_code
_entity_poly.pdbx_strand_id
1 'polypeptide(L)'
;MESIANSAGGRYISAESQADLEEEFEKSNDSISKWISWSNEHTSDLISLNNKTTSRLISFDNTATSVLIRADNEYDMDPDVYDIVNEALDDFYREIKEQADDDYRTKKETIDETYKTTKNTIDQTYEQNTGN
;
A
#
# COMPACT_ATOMS: atom_id res chain seq x y z
N MET A 1 -20.03 -35.84 -0.74
CA MET A 1 -19.59 -34.56 -0.13
C MET A 1 -18.16 -34.22 -0.54
N GLU A 2 -17.24 -35.18 -0.55
CA GLU A 2 -15.86 -34.98 -1.06
C GLU A 2 -15.79 -34.49 -2.52
N SER A 3 -16.64 -35.02 -3.41
CA SER A 3 -16.72 -34.51 -4.79
C SER A 3 -17.32 -33.10 -4.89
N ILE A 4 -18.12 -32.66 -3.92
CA ILE A 4 -18.74 -31.32 -3.89
C ILE A 4 -17.70 -30.29 -3.41
N ALA A 5 -16.96 -30.61 -2.34
CA ALA A 5 -15.87 -29.77 -1.83
C ALA A 5 -14.75 -29.56 -2.87
N ASN A 6 -14.32 -30.63 -3.55
CA ASN A 6 -13.32 -30.54 -4.62
C ASN A 6 -13.81 -29.74 -5.85
N SER A 7 -15.11 -29.73 -6.14
CA SER A 7 -15.68 -28.97 -7.26
C SER A 7 -15.75 -27.47 -6.98
N ALA A 8 -15.84 -27.08 -5.70
CA ALA A 8 -15.90 -25.69 -5.25
C ALA A 8 -14.51 -25.07 -4.96
N GLY A 9 -13.43 -25.81 -5.21
CA GLY A 9 -12.07 -25.38 -4.81
C GLY A 9 -11.86 -25.37 -3.29
N GLY A 10 -12.79 -25.96 -2.53
CA GLY A 10 -12.71 -26.10 -1.09
C GLY A 10 -11.93 -27.35 -0.67
N ARG A 11 -11.49 -27.38 0.59
CA ARG A 11 -10.89 -28.58 1.18
C ARG A 11 -12.00 -29.43 1.80
N TYR A 12 -12.07 -30.72 1.46
CA TYR A 12 -13.00 -31.63 2.12
C TYR A 12 -12.55 -31.88 3.56
N ILE A 13 -13.38 -31.48 4.53
CA ILE A 13 -13.15 -31.73 5.95
C ILE A 13 -14.00 -32.94 6.33
N SER A 14 -13.35 -34.07 6.63
CA SER A 14 -13.99 -35.22 7.27
C SER A 14 -14.09 -34.92 8.77
N ALA A 15 -15.05 -34.06 9.15
CA ALA A 15 -15.32 -33.84 10.56
C ALA A 15 -16.10 -35.05 11.09
N GLU A 16 -15.43 -35.88 11.89
CA GLU A 16 -16.04 -37.05 12.53
C GLU A 16 -16.74 -36.65 13.84
N SER A 17 -16.45 -35.45 14.35
CA SER A 17 -17.00 -34.89 15.57
C SER A 17 -17.25 -33.37 15.49
N GLN A 18 -18.09 -32.84 16.39
CA GLN A 18 -18.31 -31.41 16.56
C GLN A 18 -17.00 -30.65 16.90
N ALA A 19 -16.07 -31.32 17.58
CA ALA A 19 -14.77 -30.75 17.93
C ALA A 19 -13.91 -30.46 16.69
N ASP A 20 -13.99 -31.31 15.65
CA ASP A 20 -13.24 -31.10 14.40
C ASP A 20 -13.78 -29.87 13.63
N LEU A 21 -15.08 -29.60 13.70
CA LEU A 21 -15.68 -28.41 13.12
C LEU A 21 -15.27 -27.14 13.88
N GLU A 22 -15.28 -27.19 15.22
CA GLU A 22 -14.84 -26.08 16.07
C GLU A 22 -13.37 -25.73 15.81
N GLU A 23 -12.49 -26.73 15.70
CA GLU A 23 -11.06 -26.51 15.38
C GLU A 23 -10.87 -25.84 14.00
N GLU A 24 -11.62 -26.23 12.99
CA GLU A 24 -11.53 -25.64 11.65
C GLU A 24 -12.11 -24.22 11.60
N PHE A 25 -13.16 -23.93 12.38
CA PHE A 25 -13.64 -22.56 12.56
C PHE A 25 -12.62 -21.67 13.26
N GLU A 26 -11.93 -22.18 14.29
CA GLU A 26 -10.87 -21.46 14.96
C GLU A 26 -9.70 -21.14 14.02
N LYS A 27 -9.25 -22.12 13.21
CA LYS A 27 -8.21 -21.89 12.19
C LYS A 27 -8.62 -20.85 11.14
N SER A 28 -9.89 -20.87 10.73
CA SER A 28 -10.44 -19.88 9.80
C SER A 28 -10.43 -18.46 10.40
N ASN A 29 -10.90 -18.31 11.65
CA ASN A 29 -10.89 -17.03 12.36
C ASN A 29 -9.47 -16.49 12.59
N ASP A 30 -8.52 -17.36 12.94
CA ASP A 30 -7.10 -16.99 13.06
C ASP A 30 -6.54 -16.49 11.72
N SER A 31 -6.89 -17.16 10.62
CA SER A 31 -6.44 -16.78 9.27
C SER A 31 -7.01 -15.42 8.83
N ILE A 32 -8.30 -15.17 9.10
CA ILE A 32 -8.94 -13.87 8.86
C ILE A 32 -8.27 -12.77 9.70
N SER A 33 -8.00 -13.05 10.98
CA SER A 33 -7.36 -12.10 11.90
C SER A 33 -5.95 -11.73 11.44
N LYS A 34 -5.17 -12.72 10.97
CA LYS A 34 -3.87 -12.50 10.34
C LYS A 34 -3.99 -11.64 9.09
N TRP A 35 -5.04 -11.82 8.29
CA TRP A 35 -5.22 -11.05 7.06
C TRP A 35 -5.63 -9.60 7.29
N ILE A 36 -6.49 -9.35 8.28
CA ILE A 36 -6.78 -7.99 8.75
C ILE A 36 -5.51 -7.33 9.28
N SER A 37 -4.71 -8.06 10.08
CA SER A 37 -3.45 -7.55 10.62
C SER A 37 -2.46 -7.17 9.50
N TRP A 38 -2.31 -8.05 8.50
CA TRP A 38 -1.48 -7.79 7.32
C TRP A 38 -1.91 -6.49 6.61
N SER A 39 -3.20 -6.31 6.34
CA SER A 39 -3.72 -5.14 5.61
C SER A 39 -3.46 -3.83 6.38
N ASN A 40 -3.68 -3.87 7.69
CA ASN A 40 -3.42 -2.73 8.57
C ASN A 40 -1.92 -2.38 8.64
N GLU A 41 -1.06 -3.40 8.80
CA GLU A 41 0.39 -3.23 8.84
C GLU A 41 0.90 -2.63 7.52
N HIS A 42 0.51 -3.19 6.38
CA HIS A 42 0.95 -2.72 5.07
C HIS A 42 0.43 -1.31 4.75
N THR A 43 -0.79 -0.98 5.17
CA THR A 43 -1.33 0.38 5.05
C THR A 43 -0.52 1.36 5.91
N SER A 44 -0.22 0.99 7.16
CA SER A 44 0.58 1.81 8.07
C SER A 44 2.00 2.05 7.55
N ASP A 45 2.64 0.99 7.05
CA ASP A 45 3.99 1.07 6.47
C ASP A 45 4.02 1.94 5.22
N LEU A 46 3.01 1.80 4.36
CA LEU A 46 2.89 2.64 3.16
C LEU A 46 2.72 4.12 3.52
N ILE A 47 1.87 4.45 4.50
CA ILE A 47 1.70 5.82 5.01
C ILE A 47 3.01 6.35 5.59
N SER A 48 3.69 5.56 6.42
CA SER A 48 4.97 5.92 7.02
C SER A 48 6.03 6.21 5.96
N LEU A 49 6.11 5.36 4.94
CA LEU A 49 7.02 5.54 3.81
C LEU A 49 6.69 6.80 3.02
N ASN A 50 5.42 7.03 2.70
CA ASN A 50 4.99 8.21 1.96
C ASN A 50 5.33 9.51 2.70
N ASN A 51 5.09 9.56 4.01
CA ASN A 51 5.43 10.70 4.85
C ASN A 51 6.95 10.96 4.86
N LYS A 52 7.76 9.90 4.98
CA LYS A 52 9.23 10.02 4.91
C LYS A 52 9.69 10.50 3.54
N THR A 53 9.13 9.97 2.46
CA THR A 53 9.46 10.40 1.09
C THR A 53 9.11 11.86 0.88
N THR A 54 7.89 12.27 1.23
CA THR A 54 7.45 13.68 1.12
C THR A 54 8.35 14.60 1.95
N SER A 55 8.67 14.23 3.18
CA SER A 55 9.58 15.03 4.03
C SER A 55 10.98 15.17 3.43
N ARG A 56 11.52 14.10 2.82
CA ARG A 56 12.82 14.13 2.14
C ARG A 56 12.80 15.01 0.90
N LEU A 57 11.73 14.96 0.10
CA LEU A 57 11.58 15.82 -1.08
C LEU A 57 11.54 17.29 -0.69
N ILE A 58 10.76 17.65 0.34
CA ILE A 58 10.72 19.02 0.87
C ILE A 58 12.10 19.45 1.39
N SER A 59 12.81 18.55 2.09
CA SER A 59 14.16 18.86 2.57
C SER A 59 15.15 19.07 1.43
N PHE A 60 15.06 18.26 0.37
CA PHE A 60 15.88 18.40 -0.82
C PHE A 60 15.64 19.75 -1.50
N ASP A 61 14.37 20.09 -1.75
CA ASP A 61 13.95 21.33 -2.39
C ASP A 61 14.45 22.58 -1.64
N ASN A 62 14.19 22.63 -0.34
CA ASN A 62 14.69 23.71 0.52
C ASN A 62 16.23 23.81 0.49
N THR A 63 16.92 22.67 0.46
CA THR A 63 18.39 22.64 0.43
C THR A 63 18.91 23.13 -0.91
N ALA A 64 18.35 22.66 -2.01
CA ALA A 64 18.74 23.04 -3.36
C ALA A 64 18.52 24.54 -3.58
N THR A 65 17.35 25.05 -3.23
CA THR A 65 17.01 26.48 -3.28
C THR A 65 17.97 27.31 -2.42
N SER A 66 18.26 26.86 -1.20
CA SER A 66 19.22 27.57 -0.32
C SER A 66 20.63 27.61 -0.92
N VAL A 67 21.07 26.54 -1.57
CA VAL A 67 22.37 26.47 -2.24
C VAL A 67 22.40 27.42 -3.43
N LEU A 68 21.34 27.47 -4.24
CA LEU A 68 21.22 28.37 -5.38
C LEU A 68 21.29 29.84 -4.93
N ILE A 69 20.49 30.22 -3.93
CA ILE A 69 20.52 31.56 -3.33
C ILE A 69 21.92 31.90 -2.81
N ARG A 70 22.62 30.95 -2.17
CA ARG A 70 23.98 31.20 -1.68
C ARG A 70 24.96 31.41 -2.82
N ALA A 71 24.86 30.61 -3.87
CA ALA A 71 25.71 30.75 -5.05
C ALA A 71 25.50 32.10 -5.74
N ASP A 72 24.25 32.54 -5.88
CA ASP A 72 23.89 33.85 -6.41
C ASP A 72 24.53 34.98 -5.60
N ASN A 73 24.38 34.95 -4.28
CA ASN A 73 24.96 35.96 -3.39
C ASN A 73 26.50 35.94 -3.34
N GLU A 74 27.13 34.76 -3.45
CA GLU A 74 28.59 34.61 -3.36
C GLU A 74 29.29 34.97 -4.69
N TYR A 75 28.64 34.73 -5.82
CA TYR A 75 29.26 34.80 -7.15
C TYR A 75 28.64 35.84 -8.07
N ASP A 76 27.58 36.56 -7.64
CA ASP A 76 26.83 37.51 -8.46
C ASP A 76 26.41 36.85 -9.78
N MET A 77 25.58 35.80 -9.66
CA MET A 77 25.21 34.99 -10.81
C MET A 77 24.50 35.84 -11.87
N ASP A 78 24.73 35.49 -13.12
CA ASP A 78 23.95 36.06 -14.22
C ASP A 78 22.45 35.75 -13.98
N PRO A 79 21.55 36.75 -14.03
CA PRO A 79 20.14 36.57 -13.73
C PRO A 79 19.46 35.51 -14.61
N ASP A 80 19.82 35.41 -15.88
CA ASP A 80 19.23 34.41 -16.78
C ASP A 80 19.67 33.00 -16.36
N VAL A 81 20.91 32.85 -15.89
CA VAL A 81 21.41 31.57 -15.36
C VAL A 81 20.71 31.22 -14.04
N TYR A 82 20.50 32.19 -13.15
CA TYR A 82 19.75 31.97 -11.91
C TYR A 82 18.33 31.47 -12.20
N ASP A 83 17.62 32.16 -13.09
CA ASP A 83 16.24 31.84 -13.44
C ASP A 83 16.13 30.44 -14.07
N ILE A 84 17.02 30.10 -15.01
CA ILE A 84 17.06 28.77 -15.64
C ILE A 84 17.28 27.67 -14.59
N VAL A 85 18.22 27.87 -13.66
CA VAL A 85 18.52 26.85 -12.64
C VAL A 85 17.37 26.74 -11.65
N ASN A 86 16.76 27.85 -11.26
CA ASN A 86 15.60 27.86 -10.36
C ASN A 86 14.41 27.13 -10.98
N GLU A 87 14.07 27.44 -12.24
CA GLU A 87 12.99 26.76 -12.97
C GLU A 87 13.26 25.25 -13.11
N ALA A 88 14.50 24.86 -13.41
CA ALA A 88 14.88 23.45 -13.48
C ALA A 88 14.75 22.72 -12.13
N LEU A 89 15.04 23.39 -11.01
CA LEU A 89 14.85 22.82 -9.67
C LEU A 89 13.37 22.64 -9.34
N ASP A 90 12.54 23.64 -9.63
CA ASP A 90 11.09 23.60 -9.42
C ASP A 90 10.44 22.49 -10.25
N ASP A 91 10.81 22.38 -11.52
CA ASP A 91 10.33 21.33 -12.42
C ASP A 91 10.71 19.94 -11.94
N PHE A 92 11.98 19.75 -11.53
CA PHE A 92 12.44 18.48 -10.98
C PHE A 92 11.68 18.10 -9.70
N TYR A 93 11.51 19.04 -8.76
CA TYR A 93 10.75 18.79 -7.55
C TYR A 93 9.31 18.37 -7.86
N ARG A 94 8.64 19.10 -8.76
CA ARG A 94 7.26 18.83 -9.17
C ARG A 94 7.13 17.44 -9.78
N GLU A 95 7.99 17.09 -10.73
CA GLU A 95 7.96 15.79 -11.41
C GLU A 95 8.12 14.64 -10.41
N ILE A 96 9.12 14.71 -9.52
CA ILE A 96 9.37 13.63 -8.55
C ILE A 96 8.25 13.57 -7.51
N LYS A 97 7.66 14.71 -7.13
CA LYS A 97 6.55 14.74 -6.19
C LYS A 97 5.30 14.09 -6.79
N GLU A 98 4.98 14.39 -8.05
CA GLU A 98 3.87 13.77 -8.78
C GLU A 98 4.07 12.25 -8.90
N GLN A 99 5.28 11.80 -9.27
CA GLN A 99 5.61 10.37 -9.32
C GLN A 99 5.43 9.68 -7.96
N ALA A 100 5.90 10.31 -6.88
CA ALA A 100 5.77 9.74 -5.53
C ALA A 100 4.31 9.63 -5.08
N ASP A 101 3.47 10.61 -5.42
CA ASP A 101 2.05 10.61 -5.08
C ASP A 101 1.27 9.56 -5.89
N ASP A 102 1.59 9.41 -7.18
CA ASP A 102 1.00 8.38 -8.04
C ASP A 102 1.39 6.97 -7.60
N ASP A 103 2.66 6.76 -7.22
CA ASP A 103 3.15 5.50 -6.66
C ASP A 103 2.43 5.15 -5.36
N TYR A 104 2.26 6.12 -4.46
CA TYR A 104 1.53 5.94 -3.21
C TYR A 104 0.07 5.53 -3.48
N ARG A 105 -0.61 6.26 -4.37
CA ARG A 105 -2.00 5.99 -4.73
C ARG A 105 -2.16 4.57 -5.28
N THR A 106 -1.35 4.20 -6.27
CA THR A 106 -1.39 2.89 -6.93
C THR A 106 -1.16 1.75 -5.95
N LYS A 107 -0.19 1.89 -5.05
CA LYS A 107 0.09 0.89 -4.02
C LYS A 107 -1.03 0.79 -2.99
N LYS A 108 -1.64 1.91 -2.61
CA LYS A 108 -2.76 1.93 -1.67
C LYS A 108 -3.98 1.23 -2.27
N GLU A 109 -4.30 1.53 -3.52
CA GLU A 109 -5.36 0.86 -4.28
C GLU A 109 -5.11 -0.66 -4.35
N THR A 110 -3.88 -1.08 -4.63
CA THR A 110 -3.51 -2.50 -4.66
C THR A 110 -3.77 -3.20 -3.32
N ILE A 111 -3.39 -2.58 -2.19
CA ILE A 111 -3.64 -3.13 -0.85
C ILE A 111 -5.15 -3.27 -0.61
N ASP A 112 -5.92 -2.22 -0.91
CA ASP A 112 -7.36 -2.18 -0.68
C ASP A 112 -8.11 -3.20 -1.54
N GLU A 113 -7.74 -3.32 -2.82
CA GLU A 113 -8.28 -4.32 -3.75
C GLU A 113 -7.96 -5.74 -3.33
N THR A 114 -6.72 -5.99 -2.89
CA THR A 114 -6.30 -7.32 -2.43
C THR A 114 -7.11 -7.70 -1.19
N TYR A 115 -7.20 -6.80 -0.20
CA TYR A 115 -7.98 -7.04 1.00
C TYR A 115 -9.46 -7.30 0.68
N LYS A 116 -10.08 -6.45 -0.14
CA LYS A 116 -11.49 -6.57 -0.54
C LYS A 116 -11.76 -7.87 -1.29
N THR A 117 -10.90 -8.24 -2.24
CA THR A 117 -11.06 -9.46 -3.03
C THR A 117 -10.97 -10.69 -2.15
N THR A 118 -9.95 -10.77 -1.29
CA THR A 118 -9.83 -11.91 -0.36
C THR A 118 -11.02 -12.00 0.59
N LYS A 119 -11.47 -10.86 1.13
CA LYS A 119 -12.64 -10.84 2.01
C LYS A 119 -13.90 -11.35 1.29
N ASN A 120 -14.17 -10.85 0.09
CA ASN A 120 -15.31 -11.29 -0.71
C ASN A 120 -15.25 -12.80 -1.02
N THR A 121 -14.06 -13.33 -1.34
CA THR A 121 -13.89 -14.77 -1.57
C THR A 121 -14.20 -15.58 -0.30
N ILE A 122 -13.77 -15.11 0.87
CA ILE A 122 -14.07 -15.74 2.16
C ILE A 122 -15.58 -15.71 2.42
N ASP A 123 -16.20 -14.54 2.28
CA ASP A 123 -17.65 -14.34 2.52
C ASP A 123 -18.47 -15.25 1.57
N GLN A 124 -18.15 -15.28 0.27
CA GLN A 124 -18.81 -16.16 -0.71
C GLN A 124 -18.64 -17.64 -0.39
N THR A 125 -17.43 -18.05 0.01
CA THR A 125 -17.17 -19.44 0.37
C THR A 125 -17.96 -19.84 1.63
N TYR A 126 -18.11 -18.93 2.58
CA TYR A 126 -18.91 -19.14 3.77
C TYR A 126 -20.41 -19.28 3.45
N GLU A 127 -20.96 -18.39 2.62
CA GLU A 127 -22.36 -18.44 2.16
C GLU A 127 -22.66 -19.77 1.45
N GLN A 128 -21.82 -20.17 0.49
CA GLN A 128 -21.98 -21.43 -0.25
C GLN A 128 -21.96 -22.68 0.64
N ASN A 129 -21.17 -22.66 1.72
CA ASN A 129 -21.05 -23.80 2.63
C ASN A 129 -22.12 -23.83 3.73
N THR A 130 -22.72 -22.68 4.07
CA THR A 130 -23.76 -22.59 5.10
C THR A 130 -25.19 -22.71 4.55
N GLY A 131 -25.36 -22.80 3.23
CA GLY A 131 -26.61 -23.19 2.59
C GLY A 131 -27.68 -22.10 2.55
N ASN A 132 -27.29 -20.84 2.50
CA ASN A 132 -28.16 -19.73 2.10
C ASN A 132 -28.06 -19.45 0.60
#